data_AF-A0A6C0BBR9-F1
#
_entry.id   AF-A0A6C0BBR9-F1
#
_cell.length_a   1.000
_cell.length_b   1.000
_cell.length_c   1.000
_cell.angle_alpha   90.00
_cell.angle_beta   90.00
_cell.angle_gamma   90.00
#
_symmetry.space_group_name_H-M   'P 1'
#
loop_
_entity.id
_entity.type
_entity.pdbx_description
1 polymer ?
#
loop_
_entity_poly.entity_id
_entity_poly.type
_entity_poly.pdbx_seq_one_letter_code
_entity_poly.pdbx_strand_id
1 'polypeptide(L)'
;MEWVIPLQRLEVTKVQLGPLINGPKPLASVSYIDGQTQFPSLSILLPHLVVKSYDSNTGKLALILQPAQALQKLQALQSTLLTYVYTQQSLWFNQEHREMAELARLFQPMIEGDVLHLYCPVSVQDKKSGGVDSIVVYRSTPGSPIQAHQGVRPTFLQPGDLVRVALRIQGLSFHTHPTFGSWSGRFRLQHKIMALFIKAA
;
A
#
# COMPACT_ATOMS: atom_id res chain seq x y z
N MET A 1 -13.91 13.05 5.56
CA MET A 1 -12.52 13.47 5.27
C MET A 1 -11.61 12.39 5.84
N GLU A 2 -10.73 11.83 5.04
CA GLU A 2 -9.84 10.77 5.49
C GLU A 2 -8.54 11.37 6.02
N TRP A 3 -8.12 10.95 7.21
CA TRP A 3 -6.90 11.42 7.86
C TRP A 3 -5.68 10.72 7.26
N VAL A 4 -4.66 11.50 6.87
CA VAL A 4 -3.43 10.96 6.30
C VAL A 4 -2.25 11.37 7.16
N ILE A 5 -1.49 10.38 7.63
CA ILE A 5 -0.34 10.55 8.53
C ILE A 5 0.93 10.67 7.68
N PRO A 6 1.72 11.75 7.78
CA PRO A 6 3.04 11.80 7.15
C PRO A 6 3.91 10.65 7.63
N LEU A 7 4.60 9.93 6.72
CA LEU A 7 5.45 8.80 7.08
C LEU A 7 6.47 9.14 8.18
N GLN A 8 6.97 10.37 8.20
CA GLN A 8 7.91 10.87 9.22
C GLN A 8 7.30 10.89 10.64
N ARG A 9 5.98 11.05 10.76
CA ARG A 9 5.25 11.03 12.04
C ARG A 9 4.63 9.67 12.36
N LEU A 10 4.62 8.73 11.42
CA LEU A 10 4.12 7.39 11.68
C LEU A 10 4.94 6.70 12.78
N GLU A 11 4.27 6.26 13.83
CA GLU A 11 4.82 5.37 14.85
C GLU A 11 4.33 3.95 14.58
N VAL A 12 5.22 3.04 14.18
CA VAL A 12 4.84 1.69 13.76
C VAL A 12 4.20 0.89 14.91
N THR A 13 4.58 1.15 16.16
CA THR A 13 4.02 0.52 17.36
C THR A 13 2.56 0.87 17.62
N LYS A 14 2.06 1.95 17.00
CA LYS A 14 0.66 2.39 17.07
C LYS A 14 -0.21 1.76 15.99
N VAL A 15 0.38 0.98 15.08
CA VAL A 15 -0.34 0.23 14.05
C VAL A 15 -0.88 -1.06 14.65
N GLN A 16 -2.16 -1.33 14.41
CA GLN A 16 -2.83 -2.54 14.87
C GLN A 16 -3.44 -3.30 13.71
N LEU A 17 -3.56 -4.61 13.88
CA LEU A 17 -4.29 -5.47 12.96
C LEU A 17 -5.62 -5.89 13.60
N GLY A 18 -6.70 -5.74 12.85
CA GLY A 18 -8.02 -6.24 13.22
C GLY A 18 -8.13 -7.76 13.09
N PRO A 19 -9.29 -8.33 13.48
CA PRO A 19 -9.56 -9.75 13.27
C PRO A 19 -9.57 -10.10 11.78
N LEU A 20 -9.29 -11.35 11.46
CA LEU A 20 -9.42 -11.87 10.09
C LEU A 20 -10.89 -11.90 9.69
N ILE A 21 -11.24 -11.11 8.67
CA ILE A 21 -12.56 -11.15 8.05
C ILE A 21 -12.52 -12.22 6.96
N ASN A 22 -13.25 -13.31 7.19
CA ASN A 22 -13.39 -14.38 6.21
C ASN A 22 -14.36 -13.98 5.09
N GLY A 23 -13.98 -14.29 3.86
CA GLY A 23 -14.77 -13.99 2.67
C GLY A 23 -14.03 -14.48 1.41
N PRO A 24 -14.49 -14.10 0.21
CA PRO A 24 -13.83 -14.47 -1.04
C PRO A 24 -12.35 -14.05 -1.11
N LYS A 25 -12.01 -12.99 -0.36
CA LYS A 25 -10.64 -12.51 -0.17
C LYS A 25 -10.44 -12.19 1.31
N PRO A 26 -9.98 -13.15 2.13
CA PRO A 26 -9.79 -12.93 3.55
C PRO A 26 -8.85 -11.76 3.81
N LEU A 27 -9.24 -10.88 4.72
CA LEU A 27 -8.54 -9.63 5.00
C LEU A 27 -8.50 -9.39 6.51
N ALA A 28 -7.32 -9.13 7.05
CA ALA A 28 -7.17 -8.55 8.37
C ALA A 28 -6.86 -7.05 8.20
N SER A 29 -7.79 -6.21 8.63
CA SER A 29 -7.69 -4.75 8.42
C SER A 29 -6.58 -4.13 9.25
N VAL A 30 -5.97 -3.05 8.75
CA VAL A 30 -4.96 -2.30 9.50
C VAL A 30 -5.57 -0.99 10.02
N SER A 31 -5.41 -0.73 11.30
CA SER A 31 -5.83 0.49 11.98
C SER A 31 -4.64 1.21 12.62
N TYR A 32 -4.85 2.46 13.05
CA TYR A 32 -3.84 3.26 13.75
C TYR A 32 -4.45 3.88 15.00
N ILE A 33 -3.75 3.85 16.13
CA ILE A 33 -4.23 4.43 17.39
C ILE A 33 -3.26 5.48 17.89
N ASP A 34 -3.74 6.70 18.12
CA ASP A 34 -2.95 7.79 18.67
C ASP A 34 -3.63 8.40 19.90
N GLY A 35 -3.11 8.05 21.08
CA GLY A 35 -3.73 8.40 22.35
C GLY A 35 -5.14 7.82 22.46
N GLN A 36 -6.14 8.70 22.57
CA GLN A 36 -7.56 8.31 22.65
C GLN A 36 -8.23 8.21 21.27
N THR A 37 -7.54 8.58 20.19
CA THR A 37 -8.11 8.58 18.84
C THR A 37 -7.77 7.28 18.12
N GLN A 38 -8.80 6.55 17.69
CA GLN A 38 -8.65 5.36 16.85
C GLN A 38 -9.02 5.69 15.40
N PHE A 39 -8.09 5.47 14.49
CA PHE A 39 -8.31 5.56 13.06
C PHE A 39 -8.59 4.17 12.51
N PRO A 40 -9.75 3.93 11.89
CA PRO A 40 -10.15 2.60 11.41
C PRO A 40 -9.31 2.11 10.22
N SER A 41 -8.54 3.01 9.59
CA SER A 41 -7.63 2.70 8.49
C SER A 41 -6.32 3.44 8.65
N LEU A 42 -5.22 2.81 8.25
CA LEU A 42 -3.92 3.46 8.19
C LEU A 42 -3.70 4.11 6.82
N SER A 43 -3.74 5.45 6.79
CA SER A 43 -3.45 6.22 5.59
C SER A 43 -2.19 7.04 5.80
N ILE A 44 -1.23 6.86 4.90
CA ILE A 44 0.14 7.37 5.00
C ILE A 44 0.40 8.30 3.83
N LEU A 45 1.02 9.45 4.11
CA LEU A 45 1.55 10.33 3.10
C LEU A 45 3.06 10.12 3.02
N LEU A 46 3.51 9.51 1.94
CA LEU A 46 4.93 9.27 1.69
C LEU A 46 5.68 10.61 1.54
N PRO A 47 7.02 10.65 1.73
CA PRO A 47 7.84 11.75 1.25
C PRO A 47 7.82 11.81 -0.28
N HIS A 48 8.50 12.81 -0.86
CA HIS A 48 8.80 12.78 -2.29
C HIS A 48 9.77 11.61 -2.55
N LEU A 49 9.39 10.74 -3.46
CA LEU A 49 10.17 9.60 -3.92
C LEU A 49 10.39 9.74 -5.43
N VAL A 50 11.48 9.16 -5.92
CA VAL A 50 11.79 9.16 -7.35
C VAL A 50 11.07 7.99 -8.02
N VAL A 51 10.39 8.26 -9.14
CA VAL A 51 9.80 7.22 -9.98
C VAL A 51 10.94 6.43 -10.63
N LYS A 52 11.04 5.14 -10.32
CA LYS A 52 11.96 4.21 -11.01
C LYS A 52 11.38 3.76 -12.34
N SER A 53 10.12 3.34 -12.32
CA SER A 53 9.38 2.89 -13.49
C SER A 53 7.88 2.90 -13.24
N TYR A 54 7.09 3.10 -14.29
CA TYR A 54 5.65 2.93 -14.27
C TYR A 54 5.21 2.12 -15.49
N ASP A 55 4.49 1.02 -15.27
CA ASP A 55 3.85 0.24 -16.32
C ASP A 55 2.38 0.65 -16.40
N SER A 56 1.99 1.31 -17.49
CA SER A 56 0.60 1.76 -17.69
C SER A 56 -0.36 0.64 -18.09
N ASN A 57 0.12 -0.53 -18.49
CA ASN A 57 -0.73 -1.68 -18.82
C ASN A 57 -1.10 -2.43 -17.55
N THR A 58 -0.12 -2.63 -16.65
CA THR A 58 -0.35 -3.31 -15.38
C THR A 58 -0.61 -2.36 -14.24
N GLY A 59 -0.47 -1.05 -14.39
CA GLY A 59 -0.55 -0.10 -13.28
C GLY A 59 0.56 -0.21 -12.23
N LYS A 60 1.63 -0.97 -12.50
CA LYS A 60 2.71 -1.19 -11.52
C LYS A 60 3.59 0.06 -11.45
N LEU A 61 3.67 0.68 -10.28
CA LEU A 61 4.52 1.83 -9.97
C LEU A 61 5.66 1.39 -9.05
N ALA A 62 6.89 1.61 -9.48
CA ALA A 62 8.09 1.37 -8.69
C ALA A 62 8.72 2.71 -8.28
N LEU A 63 8.94 2.91 -6.98
CA LEU A 63 9.48 4.13 -6.40
C LEU A 63 10.77 3.83 -5.64
N ILE A 64 11.78 4.68 -5.79
CA ILE A 64 13.04 4.57 -5.06
C ILE A 64 12.85 5.14 -3.65
N LEU A 65 13.14 4.34 -2.63
CA LEU A 65 13.03 4.70 -1.21
C LEU A 65 14.29 5.40 -0.69
N GLN A 66 14.56 6.58 -1.22
CA GLN A 66 15.56 7.50 -0.68
C GLN A 66 14.83 8.77 -0.17
N PRO A 67 15.11 9.25 1.06
CA PRO A 67 16.20 8.85 1.96
C PRO A 67 15.92 7.57 2.78
N ALA A 68 16.99 6.98 3.34
CA ALA A 68 16.99 5.71 4.07
C ALA A 68 15.97 5.61 5.23
N GLN A 69 15.57 6.74 5.83
CA GLN A 69 14.57 6.77 6.89
C GLN A 69 13.19 6.25 6.43
N ALA A 70 12.79 6.56 5.19
CA ALA A 70 11.52 6.09 4.63
C ALA A 70 11.55 4.56 4.45
N LEU A 71 12.67 4.04 3.92
CA LEU A 71 12.92 2.62 3.79
C LEU A 71 12.83 1.90 5.14
N GLN A 72 13.58 2.37 6.14
CA GLN A 72 13.62 1.78 7.48
C GLN A 72 12.23 1.72 8.13
N LYS A 73 11.45 2.81 8.05
CA LYS A 73 10.09 2.83 8.63
C LYS A 73 9.13 1.87 7.94
N LEU A 74 9.16 1.81 6.61
CA LEU A 74 8.28 0.90 5.87
C LEU A 74 8.70 -0.56 6.04
N GLN A 75 10.00 -0.84 6.15
CA GLN A 75 10.51 -2.17 6.51
C GLN A 75 10.07 -2.56 7.93
N ALA A 76 10.20 -1.67 8.92
CA ALA A 76 9.71 -1.90 10.27
C ALA A 76 8.20 -2.20 10.28
N LEU A 77 7.41 -1.45 9.50
CA LEU A 77 5.99 -1.72 9.34
C LEU A 77 5.71 -3.13 8.79
N GLN A 78 6.40 -3.56 7.73
CA GLN A 78 6.25 -4.92 7.20
C GLN A 78 6.61 -5.99 8.25
N SER A 79 7.71 -5.81 8.97
CA SER A 79 8.14 -6.74 10.01
C SER A 79 7.15 -6.81 11.16
N THR A 80 6.60 -5.67 11.62
CA THR A 80 5.56 -5.65 12.64
C THR A 80 4.30 -6.39 12.19
N LEU A 81 3.85 -6.16 10.95
CA LEU A 81 2.69 -6.86 10.39
C LEU A 81 2.94 -8.37 10.25
N LEU A 82 4.15 -8.77 9.86
CA LEU A 82 4.54 -10.18 9.78
C LEU A 82 4.52 -10.86 11.17
N THR A 83 5.03 -10.17 12.19
CA THR A 83 4.96 -10.63 13.59
C THR A 83 3.52 -10.78 14.07
N TYR A 84 2.61 -9.88 13.68
CA TYR A 84 1.19 -10.05 13.95
C TYR A 84 0.63 -11.33 13.31
N VAL A 85 0.95 -11.64 12.05
CA VAL A 85 0.52 -12.91 11.43
C VAL A 85 1.07 -14.11 12.21
N TYR A 86 2.36 -14.10 12.54
CA TYR A 86 3.00 -15.20 13.27
C TYR A 86 2.33 -15.49 14.61
N THR A 87 1.93 -14.45 15.34
CA THR A 87 1.26 -14.58 16.64
C THR A 87 -0.21 -15.00 16.54
N GLN A 88 -0.90 -14.63 15.45
CA GLN A 88 -2.35 -14.87 15.29
C GLN A 88 -2.68 -16.08 14.40
N GLN A 89 -1.69 -16.68 13.72
CA GLN A 89 -1.92 -17.72 12.71
C GLN A 89 -2.72 -18.92 13.23
N SER A 90 -2.52 -19.32 14.48
CA SER A 90 -3.22 -20.47 15.08
C SER A 90 -4.73 -20.20 15.21
N LEU A 91 -5.10 -18.96 15.50
CA LEU A 91 -6.49 -18.50 15.57
C LEU A 91 -7.08 -18.33 14.17
N TRP A 92 -6.31 -17.84 13.21
CA TRP A 92 -6.80 -17.51 11.87
C TRP A 92 -6.90 -18.70 10.92
N PHE A 93 -6.04 -19.71 11.08
CA PHE A 93 -5.85 -20.77 10.08
C PHE A 93 -5.96 -22.18 10.65
N ASN A 94 -6.94 -22.40 11.55
CA ASN A 94 -7.26 -23.73 12.11
C ASN A 94 -6.04 -24.49 12.65
N GLN A 95 -5.21 -23.81 13.45
CA GLN A 95 -4.01 -24.39 14.07
C GLN A 95 -2.88 -24.81 13.11
N GLU A 96 -2.88 -24.36 11.85
CA GLU A 96 -1.64 -24.38 11.06
C GLU A 96 -0.58 -23.52 11.76
N HIS A 97 0.58 -24.11 12.04
CA HIS A 97 1.72 -23.42 12.61
C HIS A 97 2.87 -23.41 11.63
N ARG A 98 3.26 -22.22 11.21
CA ARG A 98 4.39 -21.96 10.32
C ARG A 98 5.41 -21.14 11.07
N GLU A 99 6.66 -21.51 10.89
CA GLU A 99 7.79 -20.78 11.42
C GLU A 99 7.88 -19.37 10.82
N MET A 100 8.44 -18.42 11.57
CA MET A 100 8.61 -17.04 11.11
C MET A 100 9.34 -16.96 9.76
N ALA A 101 10.37 -17.77 9.57
CA ALA A 101 11.13 -17.82 8.33
C ALA A 101 10.30 -18.31 7.14
N GLU A 102 9.35 -19.23 7.37
CA GLU A 102 8.43 -19.70 6.34
C GLU A 102 7.41 -18.61 5.99
N LEU A 103 6.82 -17.95 6.99
CA LEU A 103 5.89 -16.83 6.78
C LEU A 103 6.56 -15.69 6.01
N ALA A 104 7.82 -15.36 6.33
CA ALA A 104 8.59 -14.35 5.61
C ALA A 104 8.75 -14.68 4.11
N ARG A 105 8.92 -15.97 3.77
CA ARG A 105 9.01 -16.43 2.37
C ARG A 105 7.66 -16.43 1.65
N LEU A 106 6.57 -16.62 2.38
CA LEU A 106 5.22 -16.65 1.84
C LEU A 106 4.58 -15.27 1.73
N PHE A 107 5.12 -14.29 2.47
CA PHE A 107 4.76 -12.90 2.37
C PHE A 107 5.26 -12.31 1.05
N GLN A 108 4.37 -11.73 0.26
CA GLN A 108 4.75 -10.89 -0.88
C GLN A 108 5.01 -9.47 -0.35
N PRO A 109 6.28 -9.02 -0.26
CA PRO A 109 6.58 -7.70 0.27
C PRO A 109 6.17 -6.61 -0.73
N MET A 110 5.84 -5.44 -0.20
CA MET A 110 5.72 -4.23 -1.02
C MET A 110 7.08 -3.57 -1.26
N ILE A 111 8.12 -3.95 -0.51
CA ILE A 111 9.47 -3.41 -0.61
C ILE A 111 10.44 -4.52 -1.02
N GLU A 112 11.16 -4.31 -2.12
CA GLU A 112 12.23 -5.20 -2.58
C GLU A 112 13.51 -4.38 -2.75
N GLY A 113 14.53 -4.68 -1.94
CA GLY A 113 15.74 -3.86 -1.86
C GLY A 113 15.41 -2.45 -1.37
N ASP A 114 15.70 -1.45 -2.20
CA ASP A 114 15.39 -0.02 -1.98
C ASP A 114 14.18 0.46 -2.78
N VAL A 115 13.39 -0.45 -3.35
CA VAL A 115 12.26 -0.12 -4.21
C VAL A 115 10.94 -0.43 -3.51
N LEU A 116 10.06 0.57 -3.47
CA LEU A 116 8.66 0.41 -3.11
C LEU A 116 7.82 0.10 -4.36
N HIS A 117 7.11 -1.02 -4.33
CA HIS A 117 6.18 -1.44 -5.35
C HIS A 117 4.74 -1.13 -4.94
N LEU A 118 4.09 -0.28 -5.75
CA LEU A 118 2.68 0.06 -5.61
C LEU A 118 1.92 -0.28 -6.89
N TYR A 119 0.62 -0.47 -6.73
CA TYR A 119 -0.32 -0.63 -7.84
C TYR A 119 -1.23 0.61 -7.94
N CYS A 120 -1.12 1.32 -9.06
CA CYS A 120 -1.99 2.40 -9.47
C CYS A 120 -3.07 1.82 -10.40
N PRO A 121 -4.36 1.79 -10.03
CA PRO A 121 -5.43 1.50 -10.98
C PRO A 121 -5.31 2.39 -12.22
N VAL A 122 -5.18 1.74 -13.39
CA VAL A 122 -5.11 2.41 -14.68
C VAL A 122 -6.54 2.75 -15.08
N SER A 123 -6.92 4.02 -14.94
CA SER A 123 -8.22 4.51 -15.38
C SER A 123 -8.17 4.80 -16.88
N VAL A 124 -8.19 3.77 -17.73
CA VAL A 124 -8.46 3.97 -19.16
C VAL A 124 -9.98 4.10 -19.42
N GLN A 125 -10.83 3.90 -18.40
CA GLN A 125 -12.26 3.87 -18.61
C GLN A 125 -12.89 5.27 -18.65
N ASP A 126 -13.43 5.58 -19.85
CA ASP A 126 -14.27 6.72 -20.16
C ASP A 126 -15.35 6.95 -19.10
N LYS A 127 -15.70 8.24 -18.93
CA LYS A 127 -16.74 8.79 -18.04
C LYS A 127 -18.14 8.14 -18.17
N LYS A 128 -18.34 7.17 -19.07
CA LYS A 128 -19.61 6.49 -19.34
C LYS A 128 -19.84 5.23 -18.50
N SER A 129 -18.78 4.56 -18.05
CA SER A 129 -18.87 3.53 -17.02
C SER A 129 -18.62 4.21 -15.68
N GLY A 130 -19.61 4.28 -14.79
CA GLY A 130 -19.53 4.94 -13.48
C GLY A 130 -18.49 4.34 -12.53
N GLY A 131 -17.22 4.39 -12.91
CA GLY A 131 -16.07 3.88 -12.17
C GLY A 131 -15.81 4.76 -10.96
N VAL A 132 -16.22 4.26 -9.80
CA VAL A 132 -16.25 4.97 -8.51
C VAL A 132 -14.86 5.26 -7.92
N ASP A 133 -13.78 4.71 -8.49
CA ASP A 133 -12.44 4.74 -7.89
C ASP A 133 -11.36 5.36 -8.80
N SER A 134 -11.56 6.62 -9.22
CA SER A 134 -10.49 7.38 -9.88
C SER A 134 -9.56 8.04 -8.86
N ILE A 135 -8.25 7.87 -9.05
CA ILE A 135 -7.21 8.52 -8.24
C ILE A 135 -7.13 9.99 -8.65
N VAL A 136 -7.02 10.90 -7.68
CA VAL A 136 -6.74 12.30 -7.99
C VAL A 136 -5.24 12.51 -8.18
N VAL A 137 -4.85 13.09 -9.31
CA VAL A 137 -3.44 13.37 -9.65
C VAL A 137 -3.24 14.87 -9.72
N TYR A 138 -2.39 15.40 -8.84
CA TYR A 138 -1.95 16.79 -8.85
C TYR A 138 -0.59 16.87 -9.54
N ARG A 139 -0.49 17.60 -10.64
CA ARG A 139 0.74 17.75 -11.41
C ARG A 139 1.22 19.19 -11.38
N SER A 140 2.47 19.38 -10.96
CA SER A 140 3.19 20.64 -11.06
C SER A 140 4.22 20.55 -12.19
N THR A 141 4.18 21.54 -13.08
CA THR A 141 5.19 21.75 -14.12
C THR A 141 5.81 23.13 -13.92
N PRO A 142 7.12 23.31 -14.14
CA PRO A 142 7.77 24.61 -13.97
C PRO A 142 7.06 25.71 -14.78
N GLY A 143 6.74 26.82 -14.12
CA GLY A 143 6.09 27.98 -14.75
C GLY A 143 4.58 27.83 -15.01
N SER A 144 3.96 26.72 -14.63
CA SER A 144 2.51 26.51 -14.79
C SER A 144 1.80 26.29 -13.45
N PRO A 145 0.52 26.69 -13.33
CA PRO A 145 -0.28 26.38 -12.15
C PRO A 145 -0.42 24.86 -11.95
N ILE A 146 -0.60 24.43 -10.70
CA ILE A 146 -0.85 23.02 -10.38
C ILE A 146 -2.16 22.60 -11.04
N GLN A 147 -2.12 21.52 -11.80
CA GLN A 147 -3.30 20.94 -12.45
C GLN A 147 -3.75 19.69 -11.71
N ALA A 148 -5.06 19.58 -11.47
CA ALA A 148 -5.67 18.37 -10.92
C ALA A 148 -6.33 17.55 -12.04
N HIS A 149 -6.02 16.26 -12.09
CA HIS A 149 -6.54 15.32 -13.07
C HIS A 149 -7.20 14.15 -12.34
N GLN A 150 -8.27 13.60 -12.93
CA GLN A 150 -8.83 12.33 -12.48
C GLN A 150 -8.18 11.20 -13.27
N GLY A 151 -7.60 10.24 -12.56
CA GLY A 151 -6.92 9.11 -13.14
C GLY A 151 -5.44 9.32 -13.49
N VAL A 152 -4.72 8.22 -13.65
CA VAL A 152 -3.32 8.21 -14.09
C VAL A 152 -3.28 7.96 -15.59
N ARG A 153 -2.72 8.91 -16.35
CA ARG A 153 -2.47 8.75 -17.79
C ARG A 153 -1.06 8.18 -18.02
N PRO A 154 -0.81 7.46 -19.13
CA PRO A 154 0.50 6.88 -19.43
C PRO A 154 1.67 7.88 -19.38
N THR A 155 1.42 9.16 -19.71
CA THR A 155 2.45 10.22 -19.75
C THR A 155 2.61 11.00 -18.45
N PHE A 156 1.89 10.64 -17.39
CA PHE A 156 1.92 11.38 -16.13
C PHE A 156 3.08 11.00 -15.21
N LEU A 157 3.56 9.76 -15.29
CA LEU A 157 4.63 9.24 -14.46
C LEU A 157 5.76 8.75 -15.37
N GLN A 158 6.88 9.46 -15.36
CA GLN A 158 8.08 9.08 -16.09
C GLN A 158 9.21 8.75 -15.12
N PRO A 159 10.15 7.85 -15.49
CA PRO A 159 11.35 7.64 -14.69
C PRO A 159 12.08 8.95 -14.41
N GLY A 160 12.47 9.17 -13.15
CA GLY A 160 13.11 10.41 -12.69
C GLY A 160 12.17 11.45 -12.10
N ASP A 161 10.86 11.37 -12.36
CA ASP A 161 9.87 12.27 -11.74
C ASP A 161 9.88 12.15 -10.21
N LEU A 162 9.64 13.26 -9.53
CA LEU A 162 9.43 13.28 -8.08
C LEU A 162 7.94 13.15 -7.79
N VAL A 163 7.56 12.12 -7.03
CA VAL A 163 6.17 11.87 -6.67
C VAL A 163 6.00 11.73 -5.17
N ARG A 164 4.95 12.36 -4.65
CA ARG A 164 4.41 12.10 -3.32
C ARG A 164 3.14 11.27 -3.46
N VAL A 165 3.01 10.22 -2.65
CA VAL A 165 1.86 9.31 -2.71
C VAL A 165 1.10 9.36 -1.40
N ALA A 166 -0.21 9.62 -1.47
CA ALA A 166 -1.13 9.35 -0.38
C ALA A 166 -1.64 7.92 -0.53
N LEU A 167 -1.34 7.08 0.45
CA LEU A 167 -1.50 5.62 0.41
C LEU A 167 -2.35 5.16 1.58
N ARG A 168 -3.49 4.52 1.32
CA ARG A 168 -4.23 3.78 2.35
C ARG A 168 -3.75 2.33 2.39
N ILE A 169 -3.27 1.89 3.53
CA ILE A 169 -3.03 0.47 3.83
C ILE A 169 -4.37 -0.12 4.26
N GLN A 170 -4.93 -1.02 3.44
CA GLN A 170 -6.24 -1.62 3.71
C GLN A 170 -6.13 -2.75 4.73
N GLY A 171 -5.07 -3.55 4.64
CA GLY A 171 -4.90 -4.72 5.49
C GLY A 171 -3.91 -5.72 4.92
N LEU A 172 -3.80 -6.88 5.59
CA LEU A 172 -3.17 -8.06 5.05
C LEU A 172 -4.23 -8.93 4.37
N SER A 173 -4.05 -9.18 3.08
CA SER A 173 -4.91 -10.08 2.32
C SER A 173 -4.27 -11.46 2.21
N PHE A 174 -5.04 -12.50 2.47
CA PHE A 174 -4.57 -13.87 2.48
C PHE A 174 -5.12 -14.61 1.26
N HIS A 175 -4.24 -15.36 0.59
CA HIS A 175 -4.61 -16.09 -0.61
C HIS A 175 -5.16 -17.46 -0.21
N THR A 176 -6.39 -17.75 -0.61
CA THR A 176 -7.03 -19.06 -0.38
C THR A 176 -6.82 -19.98 -1.57
N HIS A 177 -6.74 -21.28 -1.32
CA HIS A 177 -6.71 -22.27 -2.37
C HIS A 177 -8.08 -22.30 -3.07
N PRO A 178 -8.16 -22.16 -4.40
CA PRO A 178 -9.44 -22.04 -5.11
C PRO A 178 -10.34 -23.27 -4.93
N THR A 179 -9.73 -24.45 -4.77
CA THR A 179 -10.45 -25.73 -4.62
C THR A 179 -10.87 -26.04 -3.19
N PHE A 180 -10.05 -25.70 -2.19
CA PHE A 180 -10.24 -26.15 -0.80
C PHE A 180 -10.74 -25.04 0.11
N GLY A 181 -10.69 -23.77 -0.34
CA GLY A 181 -11.03 -22.60 0.48
C GLY A 181 -10.08 -22.33 1.65
N SER A 182 -9.12 -23.23 1.91
CA SER A 182 -8.11 -23.08 2.96
C SER A 182 -7.04 -22.06 2.57
N TRP A 183 -6.36 -21.50 3.57
CA TRP A 183 -5.25 -20.59 3.32
C TRP A 183 -4.09 -21.31 2.61
N SER A 184 -3.60 -20.73 1.52
CA SER A 184 -2.48 -21.29 0.75
C SER A 184 -1.10 -21.00 1.37
N GLY A 185 -1.05 -20.33 2.52
CA GLY A 185 0.17 -19.80 3.13
C GLY A 185 0.58 -18.43 2.58
N ARG A 186 0.22 -18.08 1.33
CA ARG A 186 0.61 -16.79 0.74
C ARG A 186 -0.27 -15.64 1.21
N PHE A 187 0.35 -14.48 1.41
CA PHE A 187 -0.35 -13.26 1.80
C PHE A 187 0.44 -12.03 1.39
N ARG A 188 -0.23 -10.88 1.36
CA ARG A 188 0.37 -9.60 0.96
C ARG A 188 -0.29 -8.44 1.64
N LEU A 189 0.45 -7.35 1.76
CA LEU A 189 -0.13 -6.07 2.14
C LEU A 189 -1.01 -5.56 0.99
N GLN A 190 -2.26 -5.26 1.30
CA GLN A 190 -3.20 -4.67 0.38
C GLN A 190 -3.26 -3.16 0.62
N HIS A 191 -3.14 -2.37 -0.45
CA HIS A 191 -3.17 -0.92 -0.39
C HIS A 191 -4.04 -0.32 -1.48
N LYS A 192 -4.38 0.96 -1.30
CA LYS A 192 -5.03 1.82 -2.29
C LYS A 192 -4.31 3.15 -2.35
N ILE A 193 -3.93 3.58 -3.55
CA ILE A 193 -3.45 4.95 -3.76
C ILE A 193 -4.67 5.86 -3.77
N MET A 194 -4.64 6.89 -2.93
CA MET A 194 -5.71 7.87 -2.82
C MET A 194 -5.45 9.08 -3.71
N ALA A 195 -4.20 9.55 -3.74
CA ALA A 195 -3.78 10.68 -4.54
C ALA A 195 -2.28 10.59 -4.88
N LEU A 196 -1.93 11.20 -6.00
CA LEU A 196 -0.55 11.40 -6.45
C LEU A 196 -0.27 12.91 -6.56
N PHE A 197 0.90 13.33 -6.08
CA PHE A 197 1.41 14.68 -6.25
C PHE A 197 2.73 14.59 -7.02
N ILE A 198 2.70 14.95 -8.29
CA ILE A 198 3.79 14.77 -9.24
C ILE A 198 4.44 16.13 -9.48
N LYS A 199 5.74 16.19 -9.25
CA LYS A 199 6.61 17.27 -9.70
C LYS A 199 7.41 16.71 -10.88
N ALA A 200 7.08 17.16 -12.08
CA ALA A 200 7.80 16.77 -13.28
C ALA A 200 9.28 17.17 -13.13
N ALA A 201 10.17 16.26 -13.49
CA ALA A 201 11.61 16.52 -13.54
C ALA A 201 11.97 17.62 -14.56
#